data_AF-A0A2Z2KPJ0-F1
#
_entry.id   AF-A0A2Z2KPJ0-F1
#
_cell.length_a   1.000
_cell.length_b   1.000
_cell.length_c   1.000
_cell.angle_alpha   90.00
_cell.angle_beta   90.00
_cell.angle_gamma   90.00
#
_symmetry.space_group_name_H-M   'P 1'
#
loop_
_entity.id
_entity.type
_entity.pdbx_description
1 polymer ?
#
loop_
_entity_poly.entity_id
_entity_poly.type
_entity_poly.pdbx_seq_one_letter_code
_entity_poly.pdbx_strand_id
1 'polypeptide(L)'
;MSKSISKNVSLDDLKTLEESSEKEGSFEKIYTIILYRGKHPNFQYEIYVVEFLSNMPGGYKYRFLLHELDRKTNLTMYNKAQFDMKISSHLATGMLDNMIKKATQMKLKRDYTQVENLVPYLTDTCSLAEAEEYHQIFEEFVAERLEVAPPPHSKMNYKNKEDRFVILDKPGSISKYGTVTVATTKSQLMDLFFESHEMDSEPAKHHLDGRLLTIIKMWVTAGISVSKTKGRNQDTVSYKDIDGTSESKMYILNCPKVTEVMKKNGAN
;
A
#
# COMPACT_ATOMS: atom_id res chain seq x y z
N MET A 1 0.80 -14.19 41.82
CA MET A 1 1.14 -12.75 41.87
C MET A 1 2.48 -12.57 41.16
N SER A 2 2.48 -12.11 39.91
CA SER A 2 3.72 -11.95 39.13
C SER A 2 4.09 -10.48 39.09
N LYS A 3 5.24 -10.14 39.67
CA LYS A 3 5.80 -8.78 39.70
C LYS A 3 6.33 -8.40 38.31
N SER A 4 5.74 -7.37 37.72
CA SER A 4 6.29 -6.68 36.55
C SER A 4 7.50 -5.84 36.96
N ILE A 5 8.68 -6.17 36.42
CA ILE A 5 9.89 -5.34 36.56
C ILE A 5 9.95 -4.43 35.33
N SER A 6 9.54 -3.18 35.48
CA SER A 6 9.81 -2.10 34.53
C SER A 6 11.26 -1.62 34.71
N LYS A 7 12.15 -1.96 33.78
CA LYS A 7 13.47 -1.31 33.71
C LYS A 7 13.30 0.04 33.02
N ASN A 8 13.42 1.13 33.78
CA ASN A 8 13.60 2.46 33.23
C ASN A 8 14.99 2.52 32.56
N VAL A 9 15.00 2.79 31.25
CA VAL A 9 16.24 3.07 30.50
C VAL A 9 16.75 4.44 30.94
N SER A 10 18.02 4.52 31.33
CA SER A 10 18.65 5.75 31.81
C SER A 10 18.99 6.68 30.65
N LEU A 11 18.84 8.00 30.85
CA LEU A 11 19.31 9.03 29.91
C LEU A 11 20.82 8.96 29.66
N ASP A 12 21.59 8.35 30.56
CA ASP A 12 23.03 8.15 30.39
C ASP A 12 23.35 6.97 29.46
N ASP A 13 22.47 5.96 29.37
CA ASP A 13 22.56 4.87 28.39
C ASP A 13 22.33 5.39 26.96
N LEU A 14 21.52 6.44 26.82
CA LEU A 14 21.25 7.13 25.56
C LEU A 14 22.44 8.00 25.10
N LYS A 15 23.13 8.68 26.02
CA LYS A 15 24.31 9.49 25.70
C LYS A 15 25.54 8.66 25.32
N THR A 16 25.74 7.50 25.96
CA THR A 16 26.84 6.59 25.58
C THR A 16 26.65 5.97 24.19
N LEU A 17 25.41 5.91 23.69
CA LEU A 17 25.11 5.51 22.32
C LEU A 17 25.42 6.62 21.31
N GLU A 18 25.19 7.89 21.65
CA GLU A 18 25.46 9.05 20.77
C GLU A 18 26.96 9.25 20.51
N GLU A 19 27.81 9.10 21.52
CA GLU A 19 29.28 9.23 21.37
C GLU A 19 29.94 8.07 20.62
N SER A 20 29.23 6.95 20.43
CA SER A 20 29.76 5.78 19.71
C SER A 20 29.56 5.81 18.18
N SER A 21 28.94 6.88 17.65
CA SER A 21 28.44 6.94 16.27
C SER A 21 29.46 7.39 15.20
N GLU A 22 30.68 7.78 15.57
CA GLU A 22 31.72 8.20 14.61
C GLU A 22 32.71 7.09 14.19
N LYS A 23 32.51 5.84 14.60
CA LYS A 23 33.31 4.71 14.12
C LYS A 23 32.47 3.81 13.23
N GLU A 24 33.00 3.53 12.05
CA GLU A 24 32.50 2.54 11.08
C GLU A 24 31.93 1.30 11.80
N GLY A 25 30.59 1.14 11.80
CA GLY A 25 29.90 -0.04 12.37
C GLY A 25 28.67 0.23 13.25
N SER A 26 27.77 1.15 12.86
CA SER A 26 26.61 1.52 13.69
C SER A 26 25.24 1.03 13.19
N PHE A 27 25.13 0.48 11.98
CA PHE A 27 23.82 0.03 11.47
C PHE A 27 23.49 -1.40 11.92
N GLU A 28 24.47 -2.27 12.11
CA GLU A 28 24.25 -3.71 12.39
C GLU A 28 23.53 -3.94 13.73
N LYS A 29 23.64 -2.99 14.67
CA LYS A 29 22.87 -3.02 15.92
C LYS A 29 21.38 -2.75 15.70
N ILE A 30 21.04 -2.04 14.63
CA ILE A 30 19.69 -1.53 14.33
C ILE A 30 19.05 -2.32 13.21
N TYR A 31 19.84 -2.84 12.26
CA TYR A 31 19.38 -3.52 11.07
C TYR A 31 20.22 -4.75 10.73
N THR A 32 19.52 -5.83 10.39
CA THR A 32 20.06 -7.01 9.72
C THR A 32 19.82 -6.87 8.21
N ILE A 33 20.81 -7.20 7.40
CA ILE A 33 20.72 -7.14 5.93
C ILE A 33 20.64 -8.56 5.38
N ILE A 34 19.62 -8.82 4.57
CA ILE A 34 19.43 -10.08 3.86
C ILE A 34 19.40 -9.77 2.36
N LEU A 35 20.09 -10.60 1.57
CA LEU A 35 20.15 -10.45 0.12
C LEU A 35 19.56 -11.69 -0.55
N TYR A 36 18.61 -11.48 -1.45
CA TYR A 36 18.01 -12.54 -2.27
C TYR A 36 18.43 -12.39 -3.73
N ARG A 37 18.61 -13.51 -4.43
CA ARG A 37 18.81 -13.57 -5.88
C ARG A 37 17.79 -14.50 -6.52
N GLY A 38 17.15 -14.09 -7.60
CA GLY A 38 16.16 -14.90 -8.29
C GLY A 38 15.58 -14.21 -9.53
N LYS A 39 14.54 -14.79 -10.12
CA LYS A 39 13.85 -14.19 -11.28
C LYS A 39 12.84 -13.12 -10.85
N HIS A 40 12.67 -12.12 -11.71
CA HIS A 40 11.65 -11.08 -11.57
C HIS A 40 11.01 -10.83 -12.95
N PRO A 41 9.67 -10.72 -13.07
CA PRO A 41 8.98 -10.64 -14.37
C PRO A 41 9.47 -9.51 -15.29
N ASN A 42 9.88 -8.39 -14.70
CA ASN A 42 10.33 -7.21 -15.46
C ASN A 42 11.79 -7.28 -15.93
N PHE A 43 12.54 -8.35 -15.63
CA PHE A 43 13.95 -8.45 -15.98
C PHE A 43 14.23 -9.75 -16.73
N GLN A 44 14.99 -9.65 -17.82
CA GLN A 44 15.41 -10.81 -18.63
C GLN A 44 16.34 -11.75 -17.84
N TYR A 45 17.11 -11.19 -16.90
CA TYR A 45 18.09 -11.91 -16.09
C TYR A 45 17.71 -11.86 -14.61
N GLU A 46 18.25 -12.80 -13.84
CA GLU A 46 18.10 -12.78 -12.39
C GLU A 46 18.66 -11.49 -11.78
N ILE A 47 17.97 -10.99 -10.77
CA ILE A 47 18.29 -9.74 -10.11
C ILE A 47 18.40 -9.94 -8.60
N TYR A 48 18.58 -8.85 -7.85
CA TYR A 48 18.81 -8.86 -6.41
C TYR A 48 17.79 -8.00 -5.68
N VAL A 49 17.21 -8.56 -4.63
CA VAL A 49 16.38 -7.85 -3.66
C VAL A 49 17.14 -7.80 -2.35
N VAL A 50 17.25 -6.61 -1.77
CA VAL A 50 17.80 -6.41 -0.44
C VAL A 50 16.65 -6.20 0.55
N GLU A 51 16.68 -6.94 1.65
CA GLU A 51 15.81 -6.76 2.80
C GLU A 51 16.63 -6.18 3.96
N PHE A 52 16.19 -5.03 4.46
CA PHE A 52 16.66 -4.41 5.67
C PHE A 52 15.66 -4.71 6.78
N LEU A 53 16.03 -5.63 7.67
CA LEU A 53 15.23 -6.07 8.80
C LEU A 53 15.66 -5.28 10.04
N SER A 54 14.75 -4.51 10.64
CA SER A 54 15.04 -3.79 11.88
C SER A 54 15.13 -4.76 13.06
N ASN A 55 16.20 -4.62 13.84
CA ASN A 55 16.41 -5.31 15.11
C ASN A 55 15.72 -4.59 16.29
N MET A 56 15.11 -3.43 16.04
CA MET A 56 14.36 -2.66 17.04
C MET A 56 12.98 -3.27 17.30
N PRO A 57 12.35 -2.96 18.45
CA PRO A 57 10.97 -3.37 18.73
C PRO A 57 10.03 -2.99 17.57
N GLY A 58 9.28 -3.97 17.06
CA GLY A 58 8.42 -3.84 15.89
C GLY A 58 8.89 -4.61 14.66
N GLY A 59 10.18 -5.00 14.58
CA GLY A 59 10.66 -5.97 13.58
C GLY A 59 10.41 -5.58 12.13
N TYR A 60 10.46 -4.27 11.83
CA TYR A 60 10.13 -3.69 10.53
C TYR A 60 10.99 -4.28 9.42
N LYS A 61 10.37 -4.53 8.26
CA LYS A 61 11.05 -5.08 7.08
C LYS A 61 10.91 -4.10 5.93
N TYR A 62 12.04 -3.69 5.38
CA TYR A 62 12.09 -2.82 4.21
C TYR A 62 12.77 -3.57 3.09
N ARG A 63 12.13 -3.64 1.92
CA ARG A 63 12.63 -4.44 0.80
C ARG A 63 12.69 -3.62 -0.48
N PHE A 64 13.81 -3.72 -1.18
CA PHE A 64 14.07 -2.94 -2.38
C PHE A 64 14.84 -3.76 -3.41
N LEU A 65 14.68 -3.44 -4.69
CA LEU A 65 15.60 -3.89 -5.71
C LEU A 65 16.96 -3.20 -5.48
N LEU A 66 18.03 -4.00 -5.31
CA LEU A 66 19.33 -3.45 -4.91
C LEU A 66 19.87 -2.41 -5.92
N HIS A 67 19.62 -2.61 -7.22
CA HIS A 67 20.08 -1.71 -8.27
C HIS A 67 19.33 -0.37 -8.31
N GLU A 68 18.15 -0.28 -7.69
CA GLU A 68 17.37 0.96 -7.62
C GLU A 68 17.82 1.86 -6.45
N LEU A 69 18.66 1.34 -5.55
CA LEU A 69 19.19 2.08 -4.41
C LEU A 69 20.49 2.83 -4.73
N ASP A 70 20.93 2.89 -5.99
CA ASP A 70 22.07 3.73 -6.36
C ASP A 70 21.66 5.21 -6.39
N ARG A 71 22.20 5.97 -5.43
CA ARG A 71 21.96 7.41 -5.29
C ARG A 71 22.31 8.21 -6.54
N LYS A 72 23.27 7.76 -7.36
CA LYS A 72 23.71 8.47 -8.57
C LYS A 72 22.74 8.30 -9.74
N THR A 73 22.13 7.11 -9.87
CA THR A 73 21.29 6.77 -11.01
C THR A 73 19.80 6.82 -10.69
N ASN A 74 19.41 6.68 -9.42
CA ASN A 74 18.01 6.63 -8.98
C ASN A 74 17.81 7.33 -7.63
N LEU A 75 18.03 8.66 -7.63
CA LEU A 75 17.89 9.51 -6.44
C LEU A 75 16.49 9.44 -5.83
N THR A 76 15.44 9.27 -6.65
CA THR A 76 14.05 9.19 -6.19
C THR A 76 13.82 7.97 -5.30
N MET A 77 14.23 6.78 -5.77
CA MET A 77 14.05 5.55 -4.97
C MET A 77 14.98 5.53 -3.75
N TYR A 78 16.19 6.07 -3.87
CA TYR A 78 17.09 6.26 -2.73
C TYR A 78 16.44 7.13 -1.63
N ASN A 79 15.91 8.30 -1.99
CA ASN A 79 15.26 9.20 -1.04
C ASN A 79 13.99 8.59 -0.44
N LYS A 80 13.22 7.83 -1.23
CA LYS A 80 12.06 7.08 -0.73
C LYS A 80 12.49 6.05 0.32
N ALA A 81 13.48 5.21 0.00
CA ALA A 81 14.02 4.23 0.94
C ALA A 81 14.52 4.89 2.23
N GLN A 82 15.23 6.02 2.12
CA GLN A 82 15.68 6.78 3.26
C GLN A 82 14.52 7.31 4.11
N PHE A 83 13.44 7.78 3.49
CA PHE A 83 12.25 8.25 4.20
C PHE A 83 11.52 7.10 4.90
N ASP A 84 11.25 6.01 4.18
CA ASP A 84 10.51 4.85 4.69
C ASP A 84 11.20 4.20 5.89
N MET A 85 12.54 4.23 5.91
CA MET A 85 13.35 3.63 6.97
C MET A 85 13.57 4.52 8.20
N LYS A 86 13.13 5.79 8.19
CA LYS A 86 13.29 6.72 9.34
C LYS A 86 12.39 6.32 10.51
N ILE A 87 12.83 5.34 11.29
CA ILE A 87 12.29 5.01 12.60
C ILE A 87 12.93 5.99 13.60
N SER A 88 12.25 7.11 13.85
CA SER A 88 12.69 8.23 14.69
C SER A 88 14.06 8.83 14.33
N SER A 89 14.45 9.92 15.00
CA SER A 89 15.60 10.80 14.72
C SER A 89 16.99 10.16 14.70
N HIS A 90 17.11 8.83 14.75
CA HIS A 90 18.37 8.09 14.92
C HIS A 90 18.97 7.54 13.62
N LEU A 91 18.28 7.64 12.49
CA LEU A 91 18.84 7.21 11.20
C LEU A 91 19.65 8.35 10.58
N ALA A 92 20.93 8.43 10.96
CA ALA A 92 21.88 9.35 10.33
C ALA A 92 21.93 9.09 8.83
N THR A 93 21.93 10.16 8.02
CA THR A 93 21.83 10.12 6.55
C THR A 93 22.78 9.13 5.88
N GLY A 94 23.98 8.89 6.46
CA GLY A 94 25.00 7.96 5.95
C GLY A 94 24.78 6.48 6.29
N MET A 95 23.78 6.13 7.09
CA MET A 95 23.51 4.75 7.48
C MET A 95 23.00 3.90 6.32
N LEU A 96 22.08 4.44 5.52
CA LEU A 96 21.55 3.77 4.32
C LEU A 96 22.66 3.49 3.30
N ASP A 97 23.55 4.45 3.07
CA ASP A 97 24.72 4.28 2.19
C ASP A 97 25.61 3.10 2.64
N ASN A 98 25.86 2.97 3.95
CA ASN A 98 26.62 1.85 4.51
C ASN A 98 25.90 0.50 4.35
N MET A 99 24.58 0.47 4.52
CA MET A 99 23.76 -0.72 4.33
C MET A 99 23.76 -1.17 2.86
N ILE A 100 23.62 -0.24 1.91
CA ILE A 100 23.70 -0.51 0.47
C ILE A 100 25.09 -1.01 0.10
N LYS A 101 26.15 -0.41 0.65
CA LYS A 101 27.54 -0.85 0.46
C LYS A 101 27.73 -2.28 0.95
N LYS A 102 27.20 -2.63 2.12
CA LYS A 102 27.24 -4.00 2.66
C LYS A 102 26.48 -4.98 1.76
N ALA A 103 25.27 -4.66 1.32
CA ALA A 103 24.49 -5.50 0.40
C ALA A 103 25.23 -5.71 -0.94
N THR A 104 25.91 -4.68 -1.45
CA THR A 104 26.74 -4.77 -2.65
C THR A 104 27.95 -5.69 -2.42
N GLN A 105 28.59 -5.61 -1.25
CA GLN A 105 29.66 -6.54 -0.89
C GLN A 105 29.16 -7.99 -0.77
N MET A 106 27.98 -8.22 -0.20
CA MET A 106 27.33 -9.53 -0.15
C MET A 106 27.10 -10.10 -1.55
N LYS A 107 26.58 -9.28 -2.48
CA LYS A 107 26.46 -9.63 -3.91
C LYS A 107 27.79 -10.07 -4.51
N LEU A 108 28.86 -9.28 -4.33
CA LEU A 108 30.19 -9.58 -4.88
C LEU A 108 30.78 -10.87 -4.30
N LYS A 109 30.53 -11.14 -3.01
CA LYS A 109 30.99 -12.36 -2.31
C LYS A 109 30.09 -13.58 -2.55
N ARG A 110 28.99 -13.40 -3.31
CA ARG A 110 27.94 -14.42 -3.51
C ARG A 110 27.28 -14.90 -2.21
N ASP A 111 27.19 -14.00 -1.25
CA ASP A 111 26.50 -14.20 0.03
C ASP A 111 25.03 -13.76 -0.12
N TYR A 112 24.21 -14.65 -0.67
CA TYR A 112 22.79 -14.40 -0.88
C TYR A 112 22.00 -15.70 -0.84
N THR A 113 20.71 -15.58 -0.54
CA THR A 113 19.75 -16.67 -0.65
C THR A 113 19.24 -16.74 -2.09
N GLN A 114 19.50 -17.86 -2.76
CA GLN A 114 18.90 -18.12 -4.07
C GLN A 114 17.43 -18.49 -3.88
N VAL A 115 16.54 -17.84 -4.63
CA VAL A 115 15.09 -18.09 -4.65
C VAL A 115 14.61 -18.19 -6.08
N GLU A 116 13.52 -18.92 -6.32
CA GLU A 116 12.97 -19.06 -7.67
C GLU A 116 12.35 -17.75 -8.18
N ASN A 117 11.64 -17.05 -7.30
CA ASN A 117 10.91 -15.83 -7.62
C ASN A 117 11.14 -14.75 -6.55
N LEU A 118 11.48 -13.54 -7.00
CA LEU A 118 11.73 -12.38 -6.14
C LEU A 118 10.47 -11.56 -5.82
N VAL A 119 9.37 -11.77 -6.54
CA VAL A 119 8.10 -11.05 -6.34
C VAL A 119 7.63 -11.07 -4.87
N PRO A 120 7.62 -12.21 -4.15
CA PRO A 120 7.19 -12.24 -2.74
C PRO A 120 8.08 -11.42 -1.79
N TYR A 121 9.30 -11.09 -2.24
CA TYR A 121 10.30 -10.34 -1.48
C TYR A 121 10.32 -8.86 -1.86
N LEU A 122 9.50 -8.41 -2.80
CA LEU A 122 9.31 -6.99 -3.07
C LEU A 122 7.91 -6.63 -2.62
N THR A 123 7.81 -5.80 -1.58
CA THR A 123 6.52 -5.32 -1.05
C THR A 123 5.72 -4.45 -2.01
N ASP A 124 6.02 -4.42 -3.32
CA ASP A 124 5.35 -3.56 -4.31
C ASP A 124 5.33 -4.19 -5.72
N THR A 125 4.72 -5.36 -5.88
CA THR A 125 4.13 -5.72 -7.18
C THR A 125 2.75 -6.31 -6.94
N CYS A 126 1.72 -5.68 -7.51
CA CYS A 126 0.44 -6.30 -7.76
C CYS A 126 0.43 -6.70 -9.24
N SER A 127 0.31 -7.98 -9.54
CA SER A 127 0.17 -8.42 -10.94
C SER A 127 -1.20 -8.02 -11.50
N LEU A 128 -1.36 -8.01 -12.82
CA LEU A 128 -2.68 -7.75 -13.41
C LEU A 128 -3.73 -8.77 -12.92
N ALA A 129 -3.38 -10.06 -12.92
CA ALA A 129 -4.26 -11.13 -12.45
C ALA A 129 -4.69 -10.94 -10.99
N GLU A 130 -3.75 -10.57 -10.13
CA GLU A 130 -4.02 -10.27 -8.72
C GLU A 130 -4.90 -9.02 -8.55
N ALA A 131 -4.66 -7.98 -9.35
CA ALA A 131 -5.54 -6.81 -9.36
C ALA A 131 -6.96 -7.16 -9.83
N GLU A 132 -7.08 -8.02 -10.84
CA GLU A 132 -8.36 -8.55 -11.33
C GLU A 132 -9.06 -9.39 -10.27
N GLU A 133 -8.35 -10.20 -9.49
CA GLU A 133 -8.91 -10.93 -8.34
C GLU A 133 -9.49 -9.98 -7.29
N TYR A 134 -8.75 -8.93 -6.89
CA TYR A 134 -9.27 -7.93 -5.96
C TYR A 134 -10.47 -7.15 -6.54
N HIS A 135 -10.47 -6.91 -7.85
CA HIS A 135 -11.61 -6.27 -8.52
C HIS A 135 -12.82 -7.20 -8.51
N GLN A 136 -12.63 -8.49 -8.78
CA GLN A 136 -13.68 -9.50 -8.71
C GLN A 136 -14.29 -9.61 -7.31
N ILE A 137 -13.45 -9.64 -6.26
CA ILE A 137 -13.93 -9.64 -4.86
C ILE A 137 -14.80 -8.40 -4.58
N PHE A 138 -14.35 -7.23 -5.02
CA PHE A 138 -15.14 -6.00 -4.89
C PHE A 138 -16.46 -6.07 -5.65
N GLU A 139 -16.43 -6.56 -6.88
CA GLU A 139 -17.58 -6.64 -7.76
C GLU A 139 -18.64 -7.63 -7.25
N GLU A 140 -18.22 -8.78 -6.75
CA GLU A 140 -19.08 -9.78 -6.10
C GLU A 140 -19.71 -9.22 -4.83
N PHE A 141 -18.90 -8.55 -4.00
CA PHE A 141 -19.38 -7.87 -2.80
C PHE A 141 -20.46 -6.82 -3.11
N VAL A 142 -20.29 -6.03 -4.17
CA VAL A 142 -21.29 -5.05 -4.62
C VAL A 142 -22.54 -5.78 -5.11
N ALA A 143 -22.38 -6.81 -5.96
CA ALA A 143 -23.49 -7.57 -6.53
C ALA A 143 -24.38 -8.22 -5.47
N GLU A 144 -23.78 -8.83 -4.44
CA GLU A 144 -24.49 -9.44 -3.30
C GLU A 144 -25.25 -8.41 -2.46
N ARG A 145 -24.78 -7.16 -2.45
CA ARG A 145 -25.36 -6.08 -1.64
C ARG A 145 -26.14 -5.07 -2.44
N LEU A 146 -26.49 -5.37 -3.69
CA LEU A 146 -27.27 -4.47 -4.55
C LEU A 146 -28.63 -4.12 -3.95
N GLU A 147 -29.29 -5.06 -3.26
CA GLU A 147 -30.61 -4.85 -2.66
C GLU A 147 -30.58 -3.89 -1.45
N VAL A 148 -29.42 -3.80 -0.79
CA VAL A 148 -29.17 -2.92 0.36
C VAL A 148 -28.27 -1.73 -0.01
N ALA A 149 -27.85 -1.63 -1.28
CA ALA A 149 -27.19 -0.45 -1.77
C ALA A 149 -28.18 0.71 -1.62
N PRO A 150 -27.77 1.85 -1.02
CA PRO A 150 -28.65 2.98 -0.86
C PRO A 150 -29.24 3.32 -2.24
N PRO A 151 -30.58 3.24 -2.40
CA PRO A 151 -31.19 3.44 -3.70
C PRO A 151 -30.80 4.84 -4.22
N PRO A 152 -30.48 5.01 -5.51
CA PRO A 152 -30.23 6.32 -6.10
C PRO A 152 -31.43 7.28 -5.98
N HIS A 153 -32.60 6.75 -5.57
CA HIS A 153 -33.89 7.42 -5.43
C HIS A 153 -34.42 7.54 -3.99
N SER A 154 -33.75 6.99 -2.98
CA SER A 154 -34.24 7.15 -1.61
C SER A 154 -33.66 8.41 -0.99
N LYS A 155 -34.51 9.23 -0.38
CA LYS A 155 -34.14 10.39 0.46
C LYS A 155 -33.36 9.96 1.74
N MET A 156 -32.77 8.77 1.76
CA MET A 156 -31.93 8.33 2.86
C MET A 156 -30.55 8.94 2.67
N ASN A 157 -30.15 9.73 3.67
CA ASN A 157 -28.83 10.34 3.74
C ASN A 157 -27.77 9.25 3.62
N TYR A 158 -27.01 9.26 2.53
CA TYR A 158 -25.83 8.41 2.40
C TYR A 158 -24.88 8.71 3.57
N LYS A 159 -24.54 7.68 4.33
CA LYS A 159 -23.62 7.76 5.47
C LYS A 159 -22.32 7.09 5.07
N ASN A 160 -21.28 7.88 4.80
CA ASN A 160 -19.92 7.42 4.45
C ASN A 160 -19.33 6.27 5.30
N LYS A 161 -19.79 6.09 6.54
CA LYS A 161 -19.35 5.02 7.45
C LYS A 161 -20.21 3.77 7.43
N GLU A 162 -21.47 3.87 7.00
CA GLU A 162 -22.44 2.76 7.00
C GLU A 162 -22.65 2.23 5.57
N ASP A 163 -22.73 3.14 4.60
CA ASP A 163 -22.89 2.82 3.18
C ASP A 163 -21.52 2.58 2.55
N ARG A 164 -21.30 1.33 2.13
CA ARG A 164 -19.96 0.85 1.73
C ARG A 164 -19.56 1.23 0.29
N PHE A 165 -20.54 1.55 -0.55
CA PHE A 165 -20.36 1.96 -1.94
C PHE A 165 -21.57 2.75 -2.46
N VAL A 166 -21.41 3.42 -3.60
CA VAL A 166 -22.48 4.14 -4.32
C VAL A 166 -22.45 3.76 -5.79
N ILE A 167 -23.62 3.48 -6.37
CA ILE A 167 -23.78 3.26 -7.80
C ILE A 167 -23.92 4.61 -8.50
N LEU A 168 -23.11 4.85 -9.54
CA LEU A 168 -23.09 6.10 -10.29
C LEU A 168 -23.87 5.97 -11.61
N ASP A 169 -25.19 5.86 -11.50
CA ASP A 169 -26.14 5.63 -12.61
C ASP A 169 -26.88 6.89 -13.09
N LYS A 170 -26.62 8.06 -12.48
CA LYS A 170 -27.26 9.31 -12.90
C LYS A 170 -26.68 9.82 -14.22
N PRO A 171 -27.47 10.50 -15.09
CA PRO A 171 -26.99 10.98 -16.38
C PRO A 171 -25.71 11.82 -16.31
N GLY A 172 -25.57 12.68 -15.29
CA GLY A 172 -24.35 13.48 -15.07
C GLY A 172 -23.12 12.62 -14.72
N SER A 173 -23.31 11.59 -13.90
CA SER A 173 -22.25 10.65 -13.52
C SER A 173 -21.90 9.71 -14.67
N ILE A 174 -22.88 9.19 -15.38
CA ILE A 174 -22.70 8.37 -16.60
C ILE A 174 -21.91 9.17 -17.64
N SER A 175 -22.27 10.43 -17.90
CA SER A 175 -21.54 11.27 -18.84
C SER A 175 -20.09 11.52 -18.43
N LYS A 176 -19.79 11.49 -17.12
CA LYS A 176 -18.46 11.81 -16.60
C LYS A 176 -17.55 10.58 -16.49
N TYR A 177 -18.08 9.48 -15.97
CA TYR A 177 -17.32 8.27 -15.62
C TYR A 177 -17.59 7.09 -16.53
N GLY A 178 -18.60 7.19 -17.40
CA GLY A 178 -19.10 6.09 -18.21
C GLY A 178 -20.27 5.39 -17.54
N THR A 179 -20.96 4.55 -18.30
CA THR A 179 -21.93 3.62 -17.73
C THR A 179 -21.20 2.66 -16.79
N VAL A 180 -21.87 2.14 -15.76
CA VAL A 180 -21.38 1.00 -14.98
C VAL A 180 -20.22 1.34 -14.01
N THR A 181 -20.31 2.48 -13.34
CA THR A 181 -19.29 2.87 -12.34
C THR A 181 -19.82 2.83 -10.92
N VAL A 182 -19.01 2.28 -10.02
CA VAL A 182 -19.27 2.22 -8.59
C VAL A 182 -18.22 3.07 -7.88
N ALA A 183 -18.66 3.95 -6.99
CA ALA A 183 -17.81 4.75 -6.16
C ALA A 183 -17.63 4.09 -4.79
N THR A 184 -16.40 4.01 -4.29
CA THR A 184 -16.10 3.49 -2.95
C THR A 184 -14.97 4.27 -2.28
N THR A 185 -14.91 4.23 -0.95
CA THR A 185 -13.88 4.93 -0.17
C THR A 185 -12.67 4.03 0.06
N LYS A 186 -11.54 4.65 0.41
CA LYS A 186 -10.34 3.93 0.87
C LYS A 186 -10.65 3.02 2.06
N SER A 187 -11.40 3.52 3.05
CA SER A 187 -11.75 2.74 4.25
C SER A 187 -12.44 1.45 3.84
N GLN A 188 -13.45 1.54 2.99
CA GLN A 188 -14.22 0.36 2.59
C GLN A 188 -13.40 -0.68 1.82
N LEU A 189 -12.48 -0.25 0.97
CA LEU A 189 -11.53 -1.17 0.34
C LEU A 189 -10.58 -1.80 1.36
N MET A 190 -10.17 -1.07 2.39
CA MET A 190 -9.34 -1.61 3.47
C MET A 190 -10.12 -2.64 4.29
N ASP A 191 -11.36 -2.35 4.68
CA ASP A 191 -12.26 -3.26 5.39
C ASP A 191 -12.50 -4.54 4.58
N LEU A 192 -12.70 -4.39 3.26
CA LEU A 192 -13.02 -5.51 2.37
C LEU A 192 -11.82 -6.41 2.10
N PHE A 193 -10.64 -5.84 1.88
CA PHE A 193 -9.45 -6.60 1.48
C PHE A 193 -8.58 -7.02 2.65
N PHE A 194 -8.68 -6.33 3.79
CA PHE A 194 -7.82 -6.53 4.94
C PHE A 194 -8.67 -6.57 6.22
N GLU A 195 -9.01 -7.79 6.66
CA GLU A 195 -9.86 -8.10 7.82
C GLU A 195 -9.42 -7.46 9.15
N SER A 196 -8.22 -6.89 9.22
CA SER A 196 -7.61 -6.34 10.44
C SER A 196 -6.98 -4.95 10.27
N HIS A 197 -7.54 -4.06 9.46
CA HIS A 197 -6.98 -2.71 9.28
C HIS A 197 -7.16 -1.79 10.53
N GLU A 198 -7.90 -2.23 11.56
CA GLU A 198 -7.97 -1.62 12.90
C GLU A 198 -6.78 -1.99 13.82
N MET A 199 -5.67 -2.51 13.28
CA MET A 199 -4.48 -2.80 14.09
C MET A 199 -3.88 -1.52 14.69
N ASP A 200 -3.80 -1.49 16.03
CA ASP A 200 -3.34 -0.38 16.90
C ASP A 200 -1.87 0.10 16.70
N SER A 201 -1.19 -0.35 15.64
CA SER A 201 0.17 0.09 15.33
C SER A 201 0.23 0.84 14.00
N GLU A 202 0.61 2.11 14.05
CA GLU A 202 0.88 3.01 12.92
C GLU A 202 1.69 2.38 11.76
N PRO A 203 2.68 1.49 12.02
CA PRO A 203 3.40 0.75 10.98
C PRO A 203 2.58 -0.21 10.13
N ALA A 204 1.67 -0.97 10.75
CA ALA A 204 0.84 -1.94 10.05
C ALA A 204 -0.13 -1.21 9.11
N LYS A 205 -0.62 -0.06 9.55
CA LYS A 205 -1.45 0.84 8.74
C LYS A 205 -0.71 1.35 7.49
N HIS A 206 0.55 1.76 7.63
CA HIS A 206 1.36 2.19 6.48
C HIS A 206 1.62 1.07 5.46
N HIS A 207 1.83 -0.16 5.94
CA HIS A 207 2.00 -1.32 5.06
C HIS A 207 0.74 -1.63 4.25
N LEU A 208 -0.42 -1.71 4.93
CA LEU A 208 -1.71 -1.97 4.28
C LEU A 208 -2.10 -0.83 3.31
N ASP A 209 -1.78 0.41 3.67
CA ASP A 209 -1.97 1.57 2.82
C ASP A 209 -1.13 1.49 1.53
N GLY A 210 0.13 1.09 1.65
CA GLY A 210 1.02 0.87 0.50
C GLY A 210 0.49 -0.25 -0.40
N ARG A 211 0.03 -1.34 0.21
CA ARG A 211 -0.54 -2.48 -0.50
C ARG A 211 -1.79 -2.11 -1.29
N LEU A 212 -2.74 -1.40 -0.66
CA LEU A 212 -3.94 -0.91 -1.33
C LEU A 212 -3.58 0.04 -2.49
N LEU A 213 -2.61 0.94 -2.28
CA LEU A 213 -2.16 1.86 -3.31
C LEU A 213 -1.62 1.12 -4.54
N THR A 214 -0.91 0.02 -4.34
CA THR A 214 -0.33 -0.79 -5.42
C THR A 214 -1.42 -1.54 -6.20
N ILE A 215 -2.47 -2.04 -5.54
CA ILE A 215 -3.66 -2.59 -6.20
C ILE A 215 -4.35 -1.50 -7.05
N ILE A 216 -4.59 -0.31 -6.48
CA ILE A 216 -5.26 0.79 -7.19
C ILE A 216 -4.45 1.25 -8.40
N LYS A 217 -3.12 1.35 -8.29
CA LYS A 217 -2.27 1.72 -9.44
C LYS A 217 -2.42 0.71 -10.58
N MET A 218 -2.54 -0.58 -10.27
CA MET A 218 -2.75 -1.60 -11.28
C MET A 218 -4.15 -1.50 -11.89
N TRP A 219 -5.19 -1.23 -11.10
CA TRP A 219 -6.53 -0.94 -11.64
C TRP A 219 -6.57 0.28 -12.56
N VAL A 220 -5.84 1.34 -12.24
CA VAL A 220 -5.71 2.51 -13.14
C VAL A 220 -5.03 2.10 -14.45
N THR A 221 -3.96 1.31 -14.36
CA THR A 221 -3.21 0.82 -15.54
C THR A 221 -4.07 -0.09 -16.42
N ALA A 222 -4.90 -0.94 -15.80
CA ALA A 222 -5.83 -1.85 -16.49
C ALA A 222 -7.10 -1.15 -17.02
N GLY A 223 -7.32 0.13 -16.71
CA GLY A 223 -8.55 0.84 -17.07
C GLY A 223 -9.78 0.45 -16.24
N ILE A 224 -9.59 -0.29 -15.14
CA ILE A 224 -10.63 -0.66 -14.18
C ILE A 224 -11.03 0.57 -13.35
N SER A 225 -10.04 1.34 -12.88
CA SER A 225 -10.28 2.57 -12.12
C SER A 225 -10.36 3.77 -13.05
N VAL A 226 -11.47 4.49 -13.01
CA VAL A 226 -11.76 5.63 -13.88
C VAL A 226 -11.61 6.93 -13.09
N SER A 227 -10.38 7.45 -12.98
CA SER A 227 -10.15 8.80 -12.46
C SER A 227 -10.12 9.82 -13.59
N LYS A 228 -10.90 10.91 -13.45
CA LYS A 228 -10.85 12.05 -14.38
C LYS A 228 -10.06 13.23 -13.81
N THR A 229 -9.68 13.20 -12.53
CA THR A 229 -8.82 14.22 -11.94
C THR A 229 -7.35 13.97 -12.28
N LYS A 230 -6.72 14.91 -13.00
CA LYS A 230 -5.29 14.83 -13.35
C LYS A 230 -4.42 14.66 -12.10
N GLY A 231 -3.59 13.62 -12.10
CA GLY A 231 -2.61 13.35 -11.04
C GLY A 231 -3.19 12.78 -9.74
N ARG A 232 -4.46 12.37 -9.73
CA ARG A 232 -5.09 11.70 -8.57
C ARG A 232 -5.77 10.41 -9.02
N ASN A 233 -5.80 9.41 -8.14
CA ASN A 233 -6.51 8.15 -8.37
C ASN A 233 -7.92 8.16 -7.76
N GLN A 234 -8.34 9.29 -7.19
CA GLN A 234 -9.65 9.48 -6.57
C GLN A 234 -10.30 10.73 -7.15
N ASP A 235 -11.61 10.66 -7.33
CA ASP A 235 -12.43 11.80 -7.69
C ASP A 235 -13.28 12.26 -6.50
N THR A 236 -13.49 13.56 -6.41
CA THR A 236 -14.47 14.10 -5.49
C THR A 236 -15.86 13.84 -6.06
N VAL A 237 -16.61 12.98 -5.39
CA VAL A 237 -18.02 12.75 -5.67
C VAL A 237 -18.81 13.67 -4.76
N SER A 238 -19.49 14.65 -5.36
CA SER A 238 -20.40 15.53 -4.64
C SER A 238 -21.76 14.85 -4.52
N TYR A 239 -22.24 14.68 -3.30
CA TYR A 239 -23.56 14.12 -3.02
C TYR A 239 -24.71 15.10 -3.34
N LYS A 240 -24.42 16.26 -3.94
CA LYS A 240 -25.42 17.20 -4.45
C LYS A 240 -26.30 16.60 -5.55
N ASP A 241 -25.86 15.51 -6.19
CA ASP A 241 -26.70 14.75 -7.11
C ASP A 241 -27.64 13.77 -6.38
N ILE A 242 -27.55 13.61 -5.05
CA ILE A 242 -28.27 12.64 -4.20
C ILE A 242 -28.96 13.30 -2.99
N ASP A 243 -28.82 14.63 -2.81
CA ASP A 243 -29.45 15.48 -1.78
C ASP A 243 -28.64 15.62 -0.44
N GLY A 244 -27.35 15.98 -0.53
CA GLY A 244 -26.54 16.36 0.63
C GLY A 244 -25.26 17.14 0.29
N THR A 245 -24.86 18.09 1.15
CA THR A 245 -23.72 19.02 0.96
C THR A 245 -22.33 18.42 1.21
N SER A 246 -22.22 17.13 1.56
CA SER A 246 -20.93 16.49 1.76
C SER A 246 -20.29 16.12 0.43
N GLU A 247 -19.01 16.43 0.27
CA GLU A 247 -18.15 15.92 -0.79
C GLU A 247 -17.28 14.80 -0.23
N SER A 248 -17.01 13.75 -1.00
CA SER A 248 -16.10 12.68 -0.56
C SER A 248 -15.19 12.22 -1.67
N LYS A 249 -13.94 11.91 -1.29
CA LYS A 249 -12.94 11.38 -2.21
C LYS A 249 -13.14 9.89 -2.35
N MET A 250 -13.39 9.45 -3.58
CA MET A 250 -13.74 8.06 -3.87
C MET A 250 -12.94 7.52 -5.03
N TYR A 251 -12.67 6.22 -4.98
CA TYR A 251 -12.23 5.44 -6.13
C TYR A 251 -13.45 5.11 -6.98
N ILE A 252 -13.35 5.37 -8.28
CA ILE A 252 -14.43 5.10 -9.24
C ILE A 252 -14.01 3.88 -10.05
N LEU A 253 -14.77 2.79 -9.94
CA LEU A 253 -14.41 1.49 -10.50
C LEU A 253 -15.47 1.05 -11.52
N ASN A 254 -15.02 0.60 -12.68
CA ASN A 254 -15.87 -0.02 -13.70
C ASN A 254 -16.26 -1.44 -13.25
N CYS A 255 -17.55 -1.74 -13.13
CA CYS A 255 -18.06 -2.99 -12.55
C CYS A 255 -19.08 -3.70 -13.48
N PRO A 256 -18.65 -4.31 -14.59
CA PRO A 256 -19.52 -4.95 -15.58
C PRO A 256 -20.52 -5.98 -15.02
N LYS A 257 -20.13 -6.87 -14.11
CA LYS A 257 -21.03 -7.87 -13.51
C LYS A 257 -22.14 -7.23 -12.70
N VAL A 258 -21.86 -6.12 -12.01
CA VAL A 258 -22.89 -5.37 -11.26
C VAL A 258 -24.01 -4.92 -12.20
N THR A 259 -23.67 -4.53 -13.43
CA THR A 259 -24.66 -4.18 -14.45
C THR A 259 -25.48 -5.35 -14.93
N GLU A 260 -24.87 -6.52 -15.10
CA GLU A 260 -25.62 -7.72 -15.47
C GLU A 260 -26.67 -8.07 -14.42
N VAL A 261 -26.33 -7.92 -13.14
CA VAL A 261 -27.25 -8.17 -12.03
C VAL A 261 -28.34 -7.09 -11.96
N MET A 262 -27.98 -5.80 -12.10
CA MET A 262 -28.95 -4.71 -12.15
C MET A 262 -29.97 -4.89 -13.29
N LYS A 263 -29.51 -5.27 -14.50
CA LYS A 263 -30.38 -5.54 -15.65
C LYS A 263 -31.30 -6.73 -15.42
N LYS A 264 -30.82 -7.82 -14.83
CA LYS A 264 -31.65 -8.99 -14.46
C LYS A 264 -32.72 -8.62 -13.43
N ASN A 265 -32.42 -7.67 -12.56
CA ASN A 265 -33.33 -7.20 -11.52
C ASN A 265 -34.23 -6.04 -11.98
N GLY A 266 -34.18 -5.64 -13.25
CA GLY A 266 -35.04 -4.59 -13.83
C GLY A 266 -34.65 -3.15 -13.49
N ALA A 267 -33.43 -2.92 -12.99
CA ALA A 267 -32.87 -1.58 -12.81
C ALA A 267 -32.18 -1.11 -14.10
N ASN A 268 -32.54 0.09 -14.58
CA ASN A 268 -31.97 0.74 -15.77
C ASN A 268 -30.80 1.65 -15.42
#